data_AF-A0A916M8W6-F1
#
_entry.id   AF-A0A916M8W6-F1
#
_cell.length_a   1.000
_cell.length_b   1.000
_cell.length_c   1.000
_cell.angle_alpha   90.00
_cell.angle_beta   90.00
_cell.angle_gamma   90.00
#
_symmetry.space_group_name_H-M   'P 1'
#
loop_
_entity.id
_entity.type
_entity.pdbx_description
1 polymer ?
#
loop_
_entity_poly.entity_id
_entity_poly.type
_entity_poly.pdbx_seq_one_letter_code
_entity_poly.pdbx_strand_id
1 'polypeptide(L)'
;MFKKQPCTAICLILLPKTSAVLEYELAVIARSGLSNYFLIVWDMVRYAREQGIRCQGRGSAANSLVAYLLGISPVNPIAHDLVFERFLSDERRATPDIDIDF
;
A
#
# COMPACT_ATOMS: atom_id res chain seq x y z
N MET A 1 -5.69 -12.33 16.26
CA MET A 1 -5.01 -11.47 17.25
C MET A 1 -3.78 -10.84 16.58
N PHE A 2 -4.00 -9.86 15.70
CA PHE A 2 -2.92 -9.14 15.04
C PHE A 2 -2.35 -8.13 16.03
N LYS A 3 -1.17 -8.43 16.58
CA LYS A 3 -0.50 -7.59 17.57
C LYS A 3 -0.11 -6.25 16.92
N LYS A 4 -0.40 -5.16 17.64
CA LYS A 4 0.07 -3.77 17.48
C LYS A 4 1.25 -3.61 16.50
N GLN A 5 0.96 -3.17 15.27
CA GLN A 5 1.95 -2.70 14.27
C GLN A 5 2.30 -1.19 14.27
N PRO A 6 1.77 -0.28 15.13
CA PRO A 6 1.97 1.16 14.89
C PRO A 6 3.43 1.61 15.12
N CYS A 7 4.19 0.96 16.02
CA CYS A 7 5.59 1.33 16.25
C CYS A 7 6.51 1.02 15.07
N THR A 8 6.22 -0.03 14.29
CA THR A 8 7.10 -0.46 13.20
C THR A 8 6.94 0.40 11.96
N ALA A 9 5.71 0.82 11.62
CA ALA A 9 5.45 1.67 10.46
C ALA A 9 6.07 3.07 10.60
N ILE A 10 5.94 3.70 11.79
CA ILE A 10 6.54 5.01 12.06
C ILE A 10 8.07 4.93 12.02
N CYS A 11 8.65 3.87 12.61
CA CYS A 11 10.09 3.66 12.58
C CYS A 11 10.62 3.42 11.16
N LEU A 12 9.83 2.76 10.30
CA LEU A 12 10.16 2.53 8.90
C LEU A 12 10.27 3.84 8.12
N ILE A 13 9.32 4.78 8.31
CA ILE A 13 9.28 6.08 7.62
C ILE A 13 10.48 6.97 8.00
N LEU A 14 11.01 6.83 9.21
CA LEU A 14 12.15 7.62 9.71
C LEU A 14 13.50 7.26 9.05
N LEU A 15 13.56 6.18 8.26
CA LEU A 15 14.75 5.83 7.49
C LEU A 15 14.80 6.63 6.18
N PRO A 16 15.92 7.31 5.84
CA PRO A 16 16.01 8.15 4.65
C PRO A 16 15.66 7.41 3.34
N LYS A 17 16.10 6.15 3.22
CA LYS A 17 15.79 5.30 2.05
C LYS A 17 14.29 5.03 1.91
N THR A 18 13.61 4.74 3.02
CA THR A 18 12.15 4.52 3.03
C THR A 18 11.40 5.81 2.66
N SER A 19 11.80 6.95 3.22
CA SER A 19 11.16 8.24 2.92
C SER A 19 11.21 8.54 1.42
N ALA A 20 12.37 8.36 0.79
CA ALA A 20 12.53 8.57 -0.65
C ALA A 20 11.63 7.65 -1.49
N VAL A 21 11.50 6.37 -1.12
CA VAL A 21 10.58 5.43 -1.78
C VAL A 21 9.13 5.87 -1.60
N LEU A 22 8.74 6.25 -0.38
CA LEU A 22 7.39 6.70 -0.07
C LEU A 22 7.02 7.97 -0.86
N GLU A 23 7.91 8.97 -0.87
CA GLU A 23 7.74 10.21 -1.62
C GLU A 23 7.58 9.94 -3.13
N TYR A 24 8.39 9.03 -3.67
CA TYR A 24 8.28 8.61 -5.07
C TYR A 24 6.93 7.96 -5.38
N GLU A 25 6.50 6.95 -4.60
CA GLU A 25 5.22 6.29 -4.81
C GLU A 25 4.05 7.27 -4.72
N LEU A 26 4.04 8.13 -3.69
CA LEU A 26 3.01 9.16 -3.52
C LEU A 26 2.95 10.11 -4.72
N ALA A 27 4.11 10.52 -5.24
CA ALA A 27 4.19 11.39 -6.41
C ALA A 27 3.62 10.71 -7.67
N VAL A 28 3.92 9.43 -7.90
CA VAL A 28 3.37 8.65 -9.04
C VAL A 28 1.86 8.46 -8.90
N ILE A 29 1.37 8.10 -7.71
CA ILE A 29 -0.07 7.92 -7.43
C ILE A 29 -0.84 9.22 -7.67
N ALA A 30 -0.29 10.35 -7.21
CA ALA A 30 -0.88 11.67 -7.41
C ALA A 30 -0.93 12.07 -8.89
N ARG A 31 0.19 11.92 -9.63
CA ARG A 31 0.24 12.22 -11.07
C ARG A 31 -0.68 11.33 -11.89
N SER A 32 -0.84 10.06 -11.49
CA SER A 32 -1.74 9.11 -12.12
C SER A 32 -3.22 9.37 -11.82
N GLY A 33 -3.55 10.30 -10.93
CA GLY A 33 -4.94 10.59 -10.53
C GLY A 33 -5.60 9.47 -9.71
N LEU A 34 -4.79 8.57 -9.11
CA LEU A 34 -5.27 7.38 -8.39
C LEU A 34 -5.36 7.57 -6.87
N SER A 35 -5.11 8.78 -6.36
CA SER A 35 -5.16 9.06 -4.91
C SER A 35 -6.50 8.67 -4.29
N ASN A 36 -7.63 9.02 -4.95
CA ASN A 36 -8.96 8.66 -4.46
C ASN A 36 -9.20 7.16 -4.49
N TYR A 37 -8.65 6.45 -5.48
CA TYR A 37 -8.78 5.00 -5.58
C TYR A 37 -8.14 4.30 -4.37
N PHE A 38 -6.92 4.71 -4.01
CA PHE A 38 -6.24 4.21 -2.80
C PHE A 38 -7.03 4.49 -1.52
N LEU A 39 -7.59 5.69 -1.38
CA LEU A 39 -8.35 6.07 -0.18
C LEU A 39 -9.68 5.31 -0.06
N ILE A 40 -10.37 5.07 -1.16
CA ILE A 40 -11.60 4.26 -1.18
C ILE A 40 -11.28 2.83 -0.73
N VAL A 41 -10.24 2.21 -1.28
CA VAL A 41 -9.84 0.85 -0.90
C VAL A 41 -9.39 0.79 0.56
N TRP A 42 -8.63 1.80 1.03
CA TRP A 42 -8.28 1.93 2.43
C TRP A 42 -9.51 1.97 3.33
N ASP A 43 -10.54 2.75 2.99
CA ASP A 43 -11.76 2.86 3.79
C ASP A 43 -12.53 1.53 3.85
N MET A 44 -12.60 0.81 2.73
CA MET A 44 -13.19 -0.55 2.69
C MET A 44 -12.44 -1.52 3.60
N VAL A 45 -11.11 -1.54 3.54
CA VAL A 45 -10.26 -2.41 4.39
C VAL A 45 -10.37 -2.01 5.86
N ARG A 46 -10.37 -0.72 6.17
CA ARG A 46 -10.57 -0.19 7.52
C ARG A 46 -11.91 -0.65 8.08
N TYR A 47 -12.99 -0.46 7.32
CA TYR A 47 -14.34 -0.86 7.74
C TYR A 47 -14.45 -2.36 7.99
N ALA A 48 -13.98 -3.20 7.06
CA ALA A 48 -14.02 -4.65 7.24
C ALA A 48 -13.30 -5.11 8.51
N ARG A 49 -12.13 -4.52 8.80
CA ARG A 49 -11.39 -4.79 10.05
C ARG A 49 -12.14 -4.36 11.30
N GLU A 50 -12.80 -3.21 11.28
CA GLU A 50 -13.65 -2.74 12.39
C GLU A 50 -14.82 -3.67 12.65
N GLN A 51 -15.35 -4.31 11.60
CA GLN A 51 -16.39 -5.34 11.70
C GLN A 51 -15.84 -6.74 12.07
N GLY A 52 -14.52 -6.89 12.26
CA GLY A 52 -13.89 -8.18 12.53
C GLY A 52 -13.84 -9.13 11.33
N ILE A 53 -14.13 -8.64 10.12
CA ILE A 53 -13.97 -9.38 8.87
C ILE A 53 -12.47 -9.42 8.54
N ARG A 54 -11.95 -10.61 8.25
CA ARG A 54 -10.55 -10.75 7.84
C ARG A 54 -10.44 -10.24 6.42
N CYS A 55 -9.49 -9.37 6.13
CA CYS A 55 -9.28 -8.94 4.76
C CYS A 55 -7.82 -8.67 4.46
N GLN A 56 -7.41 -8.97 3.23
CA GLN A 56 -6.05 -8.72 2.75
C GLN A 56 -6.04 -8.35 1.27
N GLY A 57 -5.19 -7.39 0.89
CA GLY A 57 -4.89 -7.12 -0.50
C GLY A 57 -4.12 -8.28 -1.14
N ARG A 58 -4.40 -8.54 -2.42
CA ARG A 58 -3.72 -9.56 -3.23
C ARG A 58 -3.02 -8.96 -4.46
N GLY A 59 -2.24 -9.79 -5.14
CA GLY A 59 -1.64 -9.43 -6.43
C GLY A 59 -0.55 -8.36 -6.31
N SER A 60 -0.45 -7.52 -7.34
CA SER A 60 0.64 -6.54 -7.47
C SER A 60 0.58 -5.42 -6.43
N ALA A 61 -0.56 -5.19 -5.76
CA ALA A 61 -0.68 -4.21 -4.68
C ALA A 61 0.33 -4.43 -3.53
N ALA A 62 0.84 -5.66 -3.35
CA ALA A 62 1.90 -5.95 -2.39
C ALA A 62 3.24 -5.25 -2.68
N ASN A 63 3.46 -4.78 -3.92
CA ASN A 63 4.68 -4.07 -4.30
C ASN A 63 4.69 -2.59 -3.89
N SER A 64 3.60 -2.07 -3.32
CA SER A 64 3.49 -0.66 -2.92
C SER A 64 3.68 -0.49 -1.41
N LEU A 65 4.62 0.39 -1.05
CA LEU A 65 4.84 0.83 0.32
C LEU A 65 3.64 1.63 0.83
N VAL A 66 3.00 2.42 -0.03
CA VAL A 66 1.75 3.13 0.32
C VAL A 66 0.65 2.13 0.67
N ALA A 67 0.47 1.07 -0.12
CA ALA A 67 -0.51 0.02 0.18
C ALA A 67 -0.20 -0.72 1.50
N TYR A 68 1.09 -0.97 1.79
CA TYR A 68 1.51 -1.52 3.07
C TYR A 68 1.20 -0.59 4.26
N LEU A 69 1.54 0.69 4.15
CA LEU A 69 1.36 1.68 5.22
C LEU A 69 -0.11 2.02 5.48
N LEU A 70 -0.96 2.00 4.45
CA LEU A 70 -2.42 2.06 4.60
C LEU A 70 -3.01 0.76 5.16
N GLY A 71 -2.19 -0.29 5.28
CA GLY A 71 -2.60 -1.61 5.72
C GLY A 71 -3.49 -2.32 4.70
N ILE A 72 -3.52 -1.90 3.44
CA ILE A 72 -4.22 -2.60 2.36
C ILE A 72 -3.53 -3.95 2.11
N SER A 73 -2.21 -3.95 2.04
CA SER A 73 -1.38 -5.16 1.96
C SER A 73 -0.68 -5.42 3.30
N PRO A 74 -0.57 -6.68 3.76
CA PRO A 74 0.25 -7.03 4.92
C PRO A 74 1.75 -7.16 4.61
N VAL A 75 2.15 -7.08 3.33
CA VAL A 75 3.51 -7.32 2.85
C VAL A 75 4.32 -6.03 2.84
N ASN A 76 5.47 -6.01 3.52
CA ASN A 76 6.42 -4.89 3.45
C ASN A 76 7.29 -5.02 2.19
N PRO A 77 7.13 -4.17 1.16
CA PRO A 77 7.86 -4.33 -0.09
C PRO A 77 9.36 -4.10 0.05
N ILE A 78 9.81 -3.26 1.00
CA ILE A 78 11.23 -3.01 1.23
C ILE A 78 11.89 -4.26 1.83
N ALA A 79 11.22 -4.93 2.77
CA ALA A 79 11.75 -6.13 3.40
C ALA A 79 11.85 -7.33 2.44
N HIS A 80 11.14 -7.27 1.31
CA HIS A 80 11.04 -8.33 0.32
C HIS A 80 11.60 -7.94 -1.06
N ASP A 81 12.31 -6.81 -1.16
CA ASP A 81 12.90 -6.28 -2.40
C ASP A 81 11.90 -6.24 -3.57
N LEU A 82 10.64 -5.86 -3.28
CA LEU A 82 9.58 -5.75 -4.27
C LEU A 82 9.67 -4.44 -5.05
N VAL A 83 9.26 -4.47 -6.32
CA VAL A 83 9.43 -3.37 -7.28
C VAL A 83 8.08 -2.69 -7.54
N PHE A 84 7.96 -1.42 -7.18
CA PHE A 84 6.73 -0.63 -7.29
C PHE A 84 6.18 -0.56 -8.72
N GLU A 85 7.04 -0.47 -9.73
CA GLU A 85 6.67 -0.36 -11.15
C GLU A 85 5.93 -1.58 -11.69
N ARG A 86 6.01 -2.73 -10.98
CA ARG A 86 5.18 -3.90 -11.29
C ARG A 86 3.72 -3.72 -10.92
N PHE A 87 3.43 -2.80 -9.99
CA PHE A 87 2.11 -2.38 -9.61
C PHE A 87 1.67 -1.17 -10.43
N LEU A 88 2.40 -0.06 -10.37
CA LEU A 88 2.05 1.19 -11.04
C LEU A 88 3.30 1.86 -11.61
N SER A 89 3.24 2.27 -12.87
CA SER A 89 4.34 2.92 -13.58
C SER A 89 3.81 4.04 -14.46
N ASP A 90 4.51 5.18 -14.50
CA ASP A 90 4.15 6.31 -15.38
C ASP A 90 4.16 5.92 -16.88
N GLU A 91 4.95 4.92 -17.27
CA GLU A 91 5.02 4.46 -18.67
C GLU A 91 3.82 3.60 -19.06
N ARG A 92 3.20 2.92 -18.09
CA ARG A 92 2.05 2.03 -18.31
C ARG A 92 0.77 2.77 -17.92
N ARG A 93 0.03 3.26 -18.92
CA ARG A 93 -1.29 3.91 -18.74
C ARG A 93 -2.42 2.93 -18.31
N ALA A 94 -2.09 1.77 -17.77
CA ALA A 94 -3.08 0.82 -17.29
C ALA A 94 -3.41 1.15 -15.83
N THR A 95 -4.70 1.31 -15.53
CA THR A 95 -5.18 1.39 -14.15
C THR A 95 -4.82 0.08 -13.44
N PRO A 96 -4.09 0.11 -12.31
CA PRO A 96 -3.77 -1.09 -11.57
C PRO A 96 -5.00 -1.58 -10.79
N ASP A 97 -5.10 -2.88 -10.61
CA ASP A 97 -6.11 -3.49 -9.74
C ASP A 97 -5.57 -3.62 -8.30
N ILE A 98 -6.37 -3.16 -7.34
CA ILE A 98 -6.18 -3.40 -5.91
C ILE A 98 -7.31 -4.31 -5.43
N ASP A 99 -7.09 -5.60 -5.57
CA ASP A 99 -8.04 -6.62 -5.16
C ASP A 99 -7.94 -6.92 -3.66
N ILE A 100 -9.09 -7.04 -2.99
CA ILE A 100 -9.20 -7.42 -1.58
C ILE A 100 -9.93 -8.76 -1.45
N ASP A 101 -9.32 -9.69 -0.75
CA ASP A 101 -9.96 -10.93 -0.31
C ASP A 101 -10.52 -10.72 1.11
N PHE A 102 -11.78 -11.10 1.36
CA PHE A 102 -12.51 -10.97 2.63
C PHE A 102 -12.82 -12.33 3.28
#